data_AF-A0A959VT61-F1
#
_entry.id   AF-A0A959VT61-F1
#
_cell.length_a   1.000
_cell.length_b   1.000
_cell.length_c   1.000
_cell.angle_alpha   90.00
_cell.angle_beta   90.00
_cell.angle_gamma   90.00
#
_symmetry.space_group_name_H-M   'P 1'
#
loop_
_entity.id
_entity.type
_entity.pdbx_description
1 polymer ?
#
loop_
_entity_poly.entity_id
_entity_poly.type
_entity_poly.pdbx_seq_one_letter_code
_entity_poly.pdbx_strand_id
1 'polypeptide(L)'
;IQRSQYWMQLQPYLEYFGKDQIEIITQEDLGKKRDETMRQAFSFLGVDENFTSEQWDRQWEKSSAKHDDKYQFMEKLIKLPGFRSFDRNFDRLPESMRWMVEKVVHDPDKPPAPKPEIPDELMETLKGRFRDDVAGLREWAGRDFDGWHEY
;
A
#
# COMPACT_ATOMS: atom_id res chain seq x y z
N ILE A 1 -17.30 -5.00 -1.07
CA ILE A 1 -17.85 -5.16 0.29
C ILE A 1 -17.29 -6.40 0.98
N GLN A 2 -17.59 -7.63 0.54
CA GLN A 2 -17.09 -8.86 1.19
C GLN A 2 -15.56 -8.92 1.31
N ARG A 3 -14.82 -8.46 0.29
CA ARG A 3 -13.35 -8.38 0.34
C ARG A 3 -12.78 -7.49 1.45
N SER A 4 -13.62 -6.63 2.03
CA SER A 4 -13.25 -5.72 3.13
C SER A 4 -13.81 -6.18 4.47
N GLN A 5 -14.47 -7.35 4.51
CA GLN A 5 -14.85 -8.02 5.75
C GLN A 5 -13.72 -8.96 6.14
N TYR A 6 -12.75 -8.42 6.87
CA TYR A 6 -11.50 -9.11 7.18
C TYR A 6 -11.68 -10.16 8.27
N TRP A 7 -12.57 -9.91 9.25
CA TRP A 7 -12.87 -10.92 10.27
C TRP A 7 -13.53 -12.15 9.65
N MET A 8 -14.57 -11.94 8.83
CA MET A 8 -15.22 -13.03 8.09
C MET A 8 -14.22 -13.83 7.24
N GLN A 9 -13.25 -13.17 6.62
CA GLN A 9 -12.21 -13.84 5.83
C GLN A 9 -11.16 -14.56 6.67
N LEU A 10 -10.90 -14.08 7.89
CA LEU A 10 -9.91 -14.68 8.79
C LEU A 10 -10.46 -15.96 9.45
N GLN A 11 -11.76 -16.00 9.75
CA GLN A 11 -12.40 -17.12 10.47
C GLN A 11 -12.06 -18.51 9.90
N PRO A 12 -12.10 -18.77 8.58
CA PRO A 12 -11.74 -20.08 8.05
C PRO A 12 -10.29 -20.49 8.33
N TYR A 13 -9.36 -19.55 8.45
CA TYR A 13 -7.97 -19.87 8.79
C TYR A 13 -7.83 -20.25 10.27
N LEU A 14 -8.64 -19.63 11.15
CA LEU A 14 -8.63 -19.92 12.59
C LEU A 14 -9.16 -21.31 12.93
N GLU A 15 -9.86 -21.98 12.01
CA GLU A 15 -10.25 -23.39 12.16
C GLU A 15 -9.04 -24.34 12.10
N TYR A 16 -7.93 -23.92 11.47
CA TYR A 16 -6.78 -24.78 11.20
C TYR A 16 -5.47 -24.28 11.81
N PHE A 17 -5.35 -22.98 12.05
CA PHE A 17 -4.12 -22.34 12.52
C PHE A 17 -4.32 -21.72 13.90
N GLY A 18 -3.34 -21.95 14.78
CA GLY A 18 -3.28 -21.29 16.09
C GLY A 18 -3.10 -19.77 15.95
N LYS A 19 -3.45 -19.03 17.01
CA LYS A 19 -3.27 -17.57 17.05
C LYS A 19 -1.81 -17.16 16.87
N ASP A 20 -0.88 -17.99 17.33
CA ASP A 20 0.57 -17.84 17.18
C ASP A 20 1.08 -18.06 15.74
N GLN A 21 0.22 -18.53 14.83
CA GLN A 21 0.55 -18.78 13.43
C GLN A 21 -0.05 -17.74 12.48
N ILE A 22 -0.70 -16.69 13.00
CA ILE A 22 -1.28 -15.62 12.19
C ILE A 22 -0.94 -14.26 12.80
N GLU A 23 -0.34 -13.39 11.98
CA GLU A 23 -0.02 -12.01 12.34
C GLU A 23 -0.82 -11.03 11.47
N ILE A 24 -1.39 -9.98 12.08
CA ILE A 24 -2.14 -8.93 11.36
C ILE A 24 -1.33 -7.64 11.33
N ILE A 25 -0.84 -7.33 10.13
CA ILE A 25 -0.15 -6.08 9.81
C ILE A 25 -1.06 -5.19 8.98
N THR A 26 -1.26 -3.95 9.41
CA THR A 26 -2.04 -2.95 8.65
C THR A 26 -1.15 -2.17 7.70
N GLN A 27 -1.75 -1.66 6.63
CA GLN A 27 -1.05 -0.77 5.72
C GLN A 27 -0.72 0.57 6.41
N GLU A 28 -1.56 1.02 7.34
CA GLU A 28 -1.35 2.23 8.13
C GLU A 28 -0.12 2.12 9.03
N ASP A 29 0.04 0.99 9.73
CA ASP A 29 1.23 0.71 10.56
C ASP A 29 2.48 0.64 9.67
N LEU A 30 2.44 -0.14 8.59
CA LEU A 30 3.56 -0.25 7.64
C LEU A 30 3.92 1.10 7.00
N GLY A 31 2.93 1.98 6.82
CA GLY A 31 3.10 3.33 6.29
C GLY A 31 3.76 4.29 7.29
N LYS A 32 3.25 4.34 8.52
CA LYS A 32 3.59 5.33 9.56
C LYS A 32 4.71 4.88 10.50
N LYS A 33 4.79 3.59 10.81
CA LYS A 33 5.67 2.95 11.80
C LYS A 33 6.48 1.82 11.16
N ARG A 34 6.97 2.03 9.92
CA ARG A 34 7.57 1.01 9.06
C ARG A 34 8.59 0.11 9.76
N ASP A 35 9.60 0.70 10.41
CA ASP A 35 10.66 -0.08 11.06
C ASP A 35 10.14 -0.94 12.20
N GLU A 36 9.20 -0.43 12.99
CA GLU A 36 8.56 -1.17 14.08
C GLU A 36 7.72 -2.32 13.53
N THR A 37 6.91 -2.06 12.51
CA THR A 37 6.08 -3.06 11.83
C THR A 37 6.90 -4.16 11.16
N MET A 38 8.03 -3.81 10.53
CA MET A 38 8.93 -4.78 9.91
C MET A 38 9.63 -5.64 10.97
N ARG A 39 10.07 -5.06 12.10
CA ARG A 39 10.60 -5.82 13.24
C ARG A 39 9.58 -6.83 13.77
N GLN A 40 8.32 -6.41 13.95
CA GLN A 40 7.24 -7.29 14.36
C GLN A 40 7.03 -8.45 13.37
N ALA A 41 7.01 -8.16 12.07
CA ALA A 41 6.90 -9.18 11.03
C ALA A 41 8.05 -10.20 11.08
N PHE A 42 9.28 -9.72 11.29
CA PHE A 42 10.46 -10.58 11.37
C PHE A 42 10.50 -11.43 12.63
N SER A 43 10.12 -10.85 13.76
CA SER A 43 9.98 -11.55 15.03
C SER A 43 8.98 -12.70 14.90
N PHE A 44 7.81 -12.42 14.29
CA PHE A 44 6.80 -13.43 14.00
C PHE A 44 7.30 -14.54 13.08
N LEU A 45 8.08 -14.20 12.05
CA LEU A 45 8.68 -15.17 11.12
C LEU A 45 9.89 -15.93 11.72
N GLY A 46 10.38 -15.54 12.89
CA GLY A 46 11.57 -16.13 13.51
C GLY A 46 12.87 -15.85 12.76
N VAL A 47 12.97 -14.70 12.08
CA VAL A 47 14.18 -14.25 11.37
C VAL A 47 14.85 -13.09 12.12
N ASP A 48 16.00 -12.60 11.62
CA ASP A 48 16.71 -11.49 12.25
C ASP A 48 15.86 -10.21 12.22
N GLU A 49 15.37 -9.80 13.40
CA GLU A 49 14.58 -8.59 13.59
C GLU A 49 15.36 -7.31 13.23
N ASN A 50 16.69 -7.33 13.29
CA ASN A 50 17.53 -6.17 13.02
C ASN A 50 17.91 -6.04 11.53
N PHE A 51 17.43 -6.94 10.67
CA PHE A 51 17.66 -6.80 9.24
C PHE A 51 17.04 -5.48 8.75
N THR A 52 17.78 -4.71 7.95
CA THR A 52 17.31 -3.47 7.34
C THR A 52 17.78 -3.38 5.89
N SER A 53 17.01 -2.70 5.03
CA SER A 53 17.39 -2.44 3.65
C SER A 53 17.09 -1.00 3.25
N GLU A 54 18.04 -0.35 2.56
CA GLU A 54 17.88 1.00 1.99
C GLU A 54 16.70 1.11 0.99
N GLN A 55 16.18 -0.03 0.53
CA GLN A 55 15.03 -0.09 -0.38
C GLN A 55 13.70 0.23 0.32
N TRP A 56 13.62 0.14 1.65
CA TRP A 56 12.37 0.31 2.40
C TRP A 56 11.87 1.74 2.49
N ASP A 57 12.78 2.70 2.39
CA ASP A 57 12.43 4.12 2.30
C ASP A 57 11.79 4.49 0.96
N ARG A 58 11.78 3.56 -0.01
CA ARG A 58 11.15 3.75 -1.31
C ARG A 58 9.66 3.41 -1.22
N GLN A 59 8.82 4.44 -1.12
CA GLN A 59 7.38 4.30 -1.37
C GLN A 59 7.14 4.23 -2.88
N TRP A 60 6.95 3.02 -3.40
CA TRP A 60 6.48 2.80 -4.76
C TRP A 60 4.99 3.16 -4.87
N GLU A 61 4.60 3.86 -5.94
CA GLU A 61 3.22 4.11 -6.31
C GLU A 61 2.35 4.73 -5.20
N LYS A 62 2.73 5.91 -4.70
CA LYS A 62 1.67 6.87 -4.29
C LYS A 62 0.78 6.99 -5.53
N SER A 63 -0.53 6.77 -5.42
CA SER A 63 -1.47 6.68 -6.54
C SER A 63 -1.67 7.99 -7.33
N SER A 64 -0.67 8.87 -7.33
CA SER A 64 -0.63 10.20 -7.94
C SER A 64 -0.27 10.18 -9.42
N ALA A 65 0.10 9.05 -10.03
CA ALA A 65 0.74 9.08 -11.35
C ALA A 65 -0.15 8.75 -12.57
N LYS A 66 -1.46 8.49 -12.42
CA LYS A 66 -2.29 8.07 -13.57
C LYS A 66 -3.13 9.19 -14.21
N HIS A 67 -3.07 10.42 -13.71
CA HIS A 67 -3.80 11.58 -14.25
C HIS A 67 -2.92 12.85 -14.26
N ASP A 68 -1.66 12.72 -14.68
CA ASP A 68 -0.74 13.85 -14.76
C ASP A 68 -0.58 14.31 -16.23
N ASP A 69 -0.85 15.58 -16.51
CA ASP A 69 -0.60 16.22 -17.80
C ASP A 69 0.86 16.06 -18.23
N LYS A 70 1.80 15.97 -17.28
CA LYS A 70 3.23 15.72 -17.57
C LYS A 70 3.48 14.29 -18.06
N TYR A 71 2.77 13.29 -17.53
CA TYR A 71 2.86 11.91 -18.01
C TYR A 71 2.29 11.80 -19.43
N GLN A 72 1.15 12.44 -19.70
CA GLN A 72 0.59 12.52 -21.05
C GLN A 72 1.50 13.30 -22.01
N PHE A 73 2.19 14.34 -21.53
CA PHE A 73 3.14 15.11 -22.33
C PHE A 73 4.40 14.28 -22.64
N MET A 74 4.95 13.56 -21.66
CA MET A 74 6.06 12.62 -21.85
C MET A 74 5.67 11.47 -22.80
N GLU A 75 4.48 10.89 -22.66
CA GLU A 75 3.96 9.86 -23.55
C GLU A 75 3.83 10.38 -25.00
N LYS A 76 3.46 11.65 -25.18
CA LYS A 76 3.44 12.31 -26.50
C LYS A 76 4.84 12.60 -27.03
N LEU A 77 5.79 13.00 -26.18
CA LEU A 77 7.17 13.25 -26.57
C LEU A 77 7.90 11.97 -27.01
N ILE A 78 7.68 10.85 -26.31
CA ILE A 78 8.24 9.54 -26.69
C ILE A 78 7.70 9.06 -28.06
N LYS A 79 6.48 9.48 -28.41
CA LYS A 79 5.84 9.17 -29.71
C LYS A 79 6.32 10.06 -30.87
N LEU A 80 7.22 11.03 -30.66
CA LEU A 80 7.82 11.84 -31.73
C LEU A 80 8.90 11.05 -32.51
N PRO A 81 9.04 11.29 -33.83
CA PRO A 81 10.09 10.67 -34.64
C PRO A 81 11.48 11.15 -34.16
N GLY A 82 12.29 10.22 -33.64
CA GLY A 82 13.60 10.48 -33.02
C GLY A 82 13.72 9.99 -31.57
N PHE A 83 12.61 9.96 -30.83
CA PHE A 83 12.55 9.45 -29.45
C PHE A 83 12.00 8.02 -29.33
N ARG A 84 11.32 7.49 -30.37
CA ARG A 84 10.92 6.06 -30.45
C ARG A 84 12.08 5.07 -30.25
N SER A 85 13.30 5.46 -30.61
CA SER A 85 14.52 4.67 -30.39
C SER A 85 14.98 4.63 -28.93
N PHE A 86 14.59 5.61 -28.11
CA PHE A 86 14.82 5.61 -26.66
C PHE A 86 13.86 4.65 -25.96
N ASP A 87 12.61 4.54 -26.41
CA ASP A 87 11.60 3.62 -25.85
C ASP A 87 12.08 2.15 -25.92
N ARG A 88 12.62 1.74 -27.08
CA ARG A 88 13.16 0.38 -27.27
C ARG A 88 14.48 0.10 -26.54
N ASN A 89 15.21 1.15 -26.16
CA ASN A 89 16.49 1.04 -25.46
C ASN A 89 16.38 1.29 -23.96
N PHE A 90 15.24 1.79 -23.47
CA PHE A 90 14.97 1.97 -22.05
C PHE A 90 15.10 0.63 -21.31
N ASP A 91 14.67 -0.45 -21.95
CA ASP A 91 14.80 -1.79 -21.39
C ASP A 91 16.23 -2.34 -21.32
N ARG A 92 17.16 -1.67 -22.00
CA ARG A 92 18.58 -2.02 -22.06
C ARG A 92 19.45 -1.11 -21.18
N LEU A 93 18.85 -0.17 -20.46
CA LEU A 93 19.58 0.70 -19.54
C LEU A 93 20.00 -0.06 -18.27
N PRO A 94 21.20 0.20 -17.73
CA PRO A 94 21.60 -0.26 -16.41
C PRO A 94 20.57 0.16 -15.34
N GLU A 95 20.38 -0.68 -14.34
CA GLU A 95 19.37 -0.52 -13.27
C GLU A 95 19.49 0.84 -12.56
N SER A 96 20.71 1.34 -12.38
CA SER A 96 21.01 2.65 -11.79
C SER A 96 20.53 3.84 -12.64
N MET A 97 20.50 3.70 -13.97
CA MET A 97 19.98 4.72 -14.88
C MET A 97 18.46 4.68 -14.98
N ARG A 98 17.86 3.48 -14.98
CA ARG A 98 16.39 3.34 -14.86
C ARG A 98 15.90 4.06 -13.61
N TRP A 99 16.57 3.85 -12.48
CA TRP A 99 16.26 4.51 -11.22
C TRP A 99 16.35 6.05 -11.28
N MET A 100 17.35 6.61 -12.00
CA MET A 100 17.45 8.07 -12.17
C MET A 100 16.29 8.65 -12.99
N VAL A 101 15.86 7.98 -14.06
CA VAL A 101 14.72 8.43 -14.88
C VAL A 101 13.42 8.31 -14.09
N GLU A 102 13.24 7.21 -13.39
CA GLU A 102 12.08 6.96 -12.53
C GLU A 102 11.95 8.01 -11.43
N LYS A 103 13.06 8.46 -10.82
CA LYS A 103 13.11 9.57 -9.85
C LYS A 103 12.70 10.93 -10.40
N VAL A 104 12.88 11.16 -11.70
CA VAL A 104 12.52 12.44 -12.36
C VAL A 104 11.04 12.46 -12.74
N VAL A 105 10.46 11.27 -13.01
CA VAL A 105 9.05 11.12 -13.40
C VAL A 105 8.13 10.95 -12.18
N HIS A 106 8.56 10.17 -11.18
CA HIS A 106 7.90 10.06 -9.88
C HIS A 106 8.45 11.14 -8.96
N ASP A 107 7.72 12.25 -8.90
CA ASP A 107 7.93 13.28 -7.88
C ASP A 107 7.43 12.73 -6.52
N PRO A 108 8.34 12.40 -5.58
CA PRO A 108 7.97 11.79 -4.30
C PRO A 108 7.21 12.75 -3.38
N ASP A 109 7.29 14.05 -3.66
CA ASP A 109 6.69 15.13 -2.86
C ASP A 109 5.33 15.58 -3.40
N LYS A 110 4.86 15.01 -4.52
CA LYS A 110 3.52 15.34 -5.04
C LYS A 110 2.42 14.89 -4.08
N PRO A 111 1.44 15.77 -3.81
CA PRO A 111 0.29 15.41 -3.01
C PRO A 111 -0.50 14.29 -3.71
N PRO A 112 -1.07 13.34 -2.95
CA PRO A 112 -1.92 12.31 -3.52
C PRO A 112 -3.10 12.94 -4.26
N ALA A 113 -3.61 12.24 -5.29
CA ALA A 113 -4.80 12.68 -5.99
C ALA A 113 -5.95 12.93 -4.99
N PRO A 114 -6.76 13.97 -5.18
CA PRO A 114 -7.88 14.26 -4.29
C PRO A 114 -8.81 13.06 -4.27
N LYS A 115 -9.07 12.53 -3.06
CA LYS A 115 -10.02 11.44 -2.89
C LYS A 115 -11.43 11.97 -3.19
N PRO A 116 -12.31 11.17 -3.82
CA PRO A 116 -13.71 11.56 -3.97
C PRO A 116 -14.34 11.73 -2.59
N GLU A 117 -15.17 12.77 -2.44
CA GLU A 117 -15.97 12.97 -1.24
C GLU A 117 -17.08 11.90 -1.19
N ILE A 118 -17.19 11.22 -0.05
CA ILE A 118 -18.21 10.20 0.18
C ILE A 118 -19.35 10.87 0.96
N PRO A 119 -20.61 10.80 0.49
CA PRO A 119 -21.74 11.35 1.23
C PRO A 119 -21.87 10.72 2.62
N ASP A 120 -22.24 11.52 3.62
CA ASP A 120 -22.33 11.07 5.03
C ASP A 120 -23.27 9.87 5.20
N GLU A 121 -24.42 9.85 4.50
CA GLU A 121 -25.37 8.73 4.52
C GLU A 121 -24.73 7.42 4.03
N LEU A 122 -23.91 7.51 2.97
CA LEU A 122 -23.19 6.35 2.43
C LEU A 122 -22.11 5.90 3.42
N MET A 123 -21.42 6.83 4.06
CA MET A 123 -20.43 6.53 5.09
C MET A 123 -21.06 5.80 6.29
N GLU A 124 -22.19 6.29 6.81
CA GLU A 124 -22.90 5.64 7.92
C GLU A 124 -23.41 4.24 7.54
N THR A 125 -23.90 4.08 6.31
CA THR A 125 -24.27 2.77 5.77
C THR A 125 -23.07 1.81 5.74
N LEU A 126 -21.90 2.29 5.31
CA LEU A 126 -20.67 1.48 5.29
C LEU A 126 -20.21 1.13 6.71
N LYS A 127 -20.20 2.09 7.65
CA LYS A 127 -19.85 1.83 9.05
C LYS A 127 -20.75 0.77 9.67
N GLY A 128 -22.06 0.91 9.52
CA GLY A 128 -23.03 -0.08 10.01
C GLY A 128 -22.79 -1.48 9.44
N ARG A 129 -22.33 -1.59 8.20
CA ARG A 129 -22.06 -2.88 7.54
C ARG A 129 -20.75 -3.54 7.98
N PHE A 130 -19.77 -2.76 8.43
CA PHE A 130 -18.47 -3.27 8.86
C PHE A 130 -18.32 -3.34 10.38
N ARG A 131 -19.25 -2.77 11.15
CA ARG A 131 -19.23 -2.75 12.62
C ARG A 131 -18.90 -4.09 13.26
N ASP A 132 -19.72 -5.09 13.00
CA ASP A 132 -19.56 -6.39 13.65
C ASP A 132 -18.27 -7.11 13.20
N ASP A 133 -17.89 -6.92 11.93
CA ASP A 133 -16.67 -7.50 11.37
C ASP A 133 -15.41 -6.86 11.99
N VAL A 134 -15.37 -5.54 12.10
CA VAL A 134 -14.27 -4.82 12.73
C VAL A 134 -14.20 -5.11 14.23
N ALA A 135 -15.34 -5.22 14.91
CA ALA A 135 -15.39 -5.59 16.32
C ALA A 135 -14.78 -6.98 16.56
N GLY A 136 -15.18 -7.99 15.78
CA GLY A 136 -14.61 -9.33 15.86
C GLY A 136 -13.11 -9.36 15.56
N LEU A 137 -12.66 -8.58 14.57
CA LEU A 137 -11.24 -8.46 14.24
C LEU A 137 -10.43 -7.85 15.40
N ARG A 138 -10.94 -6.76 16.01
CA ARG A 138 -10.29 -6.08 17.15
C ARG A 138 -10.21 -6.97 18.38
N GLU A 139 -11.30 -7.66 18.69
CA GLU A 139 -11.35 -8.61 19.81
C GLU A 139 -10.32 -9.73 19.62
N TRP A 140 -10.30 -10.36 18.44
CA TRP A 140 -9.37 -11.43 18.15
C TRP A 140 -7.91 -10.97 18.14
N ALA A 141 -7.62 -9.83 17.48
CA ALA A 141 -6.28 -9.26 17.40
C ALA A 141 -5.81 -8.72 18.77
N GLY A 142 -6.73 -8.39 19.68
CA GLY A 142 -6.43 -7.80 20.97
C GLY A 142 -5.86 -6.38 20.87
N ARG A 143 -6.13 -5.67 19.78
CA ARG A 143 -5.68 -4.30 19.54
C ARG A 143 -6.64 -3.52 18.65
N ASP A 144 -6.56 -2.20 18.73
CA ASP A 144 -7.21 -1.29 17.78
C ASP A 144 -6.34 -1.08 16.53
N PHE A 145 -6.98 -0.59 15.46
CA PHE A 145 -6.34 -0.30 14.17
C PHE A 145 -6.34 1.21 13.90
N ASP A 146 -5.19 1.86 14.13
CA ASP A 146 -5.01 3.30 13.96
C ASP A 146 -5.33 3.74 12.52
N GLY A 147 -6.23 4.72 12.38
CA GLY A 147 -6.61 5.27 11.08
C GLY A 147 -7.83 4.59 10.44
N TRP A 148 -8.37 3.56 11.08
CA TRP A 148 -9.68 3.04 10.72
C TRP A 148 -10.78 3.94 11.32
N HIS A 149 -11.96 3.94 10.70
CA HIS A 149 -13.07 4.72 11.22
C HIS A 149 -13.55 4.19 12.59
N GLU A 150 -14.27 5.03 13.32
CA GLU A 150 -15.11 4.56 14.42
C GLU A 150 -16.31 3.84 13.80
N TYR A 151 -16.50 2.57 14.17
CA TYR A 151 -17.55 1.69 13.65
C TYR A 151 -18.61 1.42 14.70
#